data_AF-A0A1V9ZXY1-F1
#
_entry.id   AF-A0A1V9ZXY1-F1
#
_cell.length_a   1.000
_cell.length_b   1.000
_cell.length_c   1.000
_cell.angle_alpha   90.00
_cell.angle_beta   90.00
_cell.angle_gamma   90.00
#
_symmetry.space_group_name_H-M   'P 1'
#
loop_
_entity.id
_entity.type
_entity.pdbx_description
1 polymer ?
#
loop_
_entity_poly.entity_id
_entity_poly.type
_entity_poly.pdbx_seq_one_letter_code
_entity_poly.pdbx_strand_id
1 'polypeptide(L)'
;MAENGQVVLPRPGTVDLALLVQAKKDLAKEKIIAHQTVKLLREEIAECYMKNGVNHFVACKELREEYANLVKDPWLGMKPIQYQD
;
A
#
# COMPACT_ATOMS: atom_id res chain seq x y z
N MET A 1 14.59 -7.39 -2.22
CA MET A 1 13.49 -7.03 -1.28
C MET A 1 13.90 -7.57 0.07
N ALA A 2 13.89 -6.76 1.14
CA ALA A 2 14.20 -7.28 2.47
C ALA A 2 13.09 -8.25 2.90
N GLU A 3 13.45 -9.30 3.64
CA GLU A 3 12.58 -10.41 4.07
C GLU A 3 11.36 -9.96 4.90
N ASN A 4 11.33 -8.70 5.33
CA ASN A 4 10.27 -8.12 6.15
C ASN A 4 9.32 -7.18 5.39
N GLY A 5 9.34 -7.12 4.05
CA GLY A 5 8.45 -6.22 3.29
C GLY A 5 8.80 -4.73 3.41
N GLN A 6 10.00 -4.40 3.92
CA GLN A 6 10.55 -3.05 3.93
C GLN A 6 11.30 -2.76 2.63
N VAL A 7 11.04 -1.58 2.05
CA VAL A 7 11.83 -1.08 0.91
C VAL A 7 13.08 -0.41 1.45
N VAL A 8 14.22 -1.05 1.20
CA VAL A 8 15.53 -0.53 1.57
C VAL A 8 16.13 0.18 0.36
N LEU A 9 16.47 1.46 0.51
CA LEU A 9 17.13 2.25 -0.52
C LEU A 9 18.56 2.56 -0.10
N PRO A 10 19.55 2.42 -1.01
CA PRO A 10 20.90 2.85 -0.70
C PRO A 10 21.00 4.39 -0.74
N ARG A 11 21.91 4.95 0.07
CA ARG A 11 22.13 6.40 0.15
C ARG A 11 22.66 6.96 -1.19
N PRO A 12 22.13 8.08 -1.70
CA PRO A 12 22.67 8.69 -2.92
C PRO A 12 24.14 9.09 -2.76
N GLY A 13 25.00 8.63 -3.67
CA GLY A 13 26.43 8.94 -3.69
C GLY A 13 27.36 7.92 -3.02
N THR A 14 26.83 6.89 -2.33
CA THR A 14 27.66 5.80 -1.76
C THR A 14 27.74 4.57 -2.66
N VAL A 15 26.76 4.37 -3.55
CA VAL A 15 26.63 3.18 -4.39
C VAL A 15 26.57 3.50 -5.89
N ASP A 16 26.76 2.47 -6.72
CA ASP A 16 26.61 2.55 -8.17
C ASP A 16 25.22 3.05 -8.60
N LEU A 17 25.21 3.91 -9.63
CA LEU A 17 24.00 4.50 -10.18
C LEU A 17 22.96 3.45 -10.63
N ALA A 18 23.42 2.31 -11.15
CA ALA A 18 22.55 1.21 -11.58
C ALA A 18 21.73 0.63 -10.43
N LEU A 19 22.35 0.44 -9.25
CA LEU A 19 21.69 -0.08 -8.06
C LEU A 19 20.66 0.91 -7.51
N LEU A 20 20.99 2.21 -7.50
CA LEU A 20 20.04 3.27 -7.12
C LEU A 20 18.81 3.31 -8.03
N VAL A 21 19.02 3.20 -9.35
CA VAL A 21 17.93 3.21 -10.33
C VAL A 21 17.03 1.99 -10.12
N GLN A 22 17.60 0.81 -9.89
CA GLN A 22 16.84 -0.40 -9.64
C GLN A 22 16.00 -0.29 -8.35
N ALA A 23 16.62 0.17 -7.27
CA ALA A 23 15.94 0.34 -5.98
C ALA A 23 14.77 1.35 -6.09
N LYS A 24 14.94 2.45 -6.84
CA LYS A 24 13.86 3.40 -7.13
C LYS A 24 12.72 2.79 -7.94
N LYS A 25 13.04 1.95 -8.94
CA LYS A 25 12.02 1.24 -9.74
C LYS A 25 11.20 0.30 -8.86
N ASP A 26 11.86 -0.43 -7.96
CA ASP A 26 11.18 -1.37 -7.09
C ASP A 26 10.30 -0.65 -6.07
N LEU A 27 10.76 0.47 -5.48
CA LEU A 27 9.90 1.33 -4.66
C LEU A 27 8.66 1.82 -5.42
N ALA A 28 8.84 2.25 -6.68
CA ALA A 28 7.74 2.74 -7.49
C ALA A 28 6.69 1.65 -7.77
N LYS A 29 7.12 0.41 -7.99
CA LYS A 29 6.22 -0.74 -8.16
C LYS A 29 5.41 -1.00 -6.89
N GLU A 30 6.05 -1.03 -5.73
CA GLU A 30 5.34 -1.24 -4.45
C GLU A 30 4.30 -0.14 -4.20
N LYS A 31 4.64 1.11 -4.50
CA LYS A 31 3.69 2.22 -4.38
C LYS A 31 2.49 2.03 -5.30
N ILE A 32 2.70 1.57 -6.53
CA ILE A 32 1.60 1.26 -7.45
C ILE A 32 0.73 0.14 -6.88
N ILE A 33 1.34 -0.93 -6.37
CA ILE A 33 0.63 -2.06 -5.76
C ILE A 33 -0.24 -1.57 -4.59
N ALA A 34 0.32 -0.81 -3.65
CA ALA A 34 -0.40 -0.28 -2.51
C ALA A 34 -1.57 0.66 -2.89
N HIS A 35 -1.41 1.46 -3.94
CA HIS A 35 -2.54 2.26 -4.44
C HIS A 35 -3.62 1.40 -5.10
N GLN A 36 -3.24 0.32 -5.80
CA GLN A 36 -4.20 -0.57 -6.45
C GLN A 36 -4.96 -1.42 -5.43
N THR A 37 -4.31 -1.89 -4.35
CA THR A 37 -5.00 -2.63 -3.28
C THR A 37 -6.09 -1.78 -2.61
N VAL A 38 -5.81 -0.52 -2.30
CA VAL A 38 -6.80 0.42 -1.76
C VAL A 38 -7.97 0.62 -2.73
N LYS A 39 -7.71 0.69 -4.04
CA LYS A 39 -8.77 0.83 -5.05
C LYS A 39 -9.67 -0.39 -5.11
N LEU A 40 -9.10 -1.59 -5.12
CA LEU A 40 -9.86 -2.84 -5.11
C LEU A 40 -10.76 -2.93 -3.87
N LEU A 41 -10.22 -2.63 -2.69
CA LEU A 41 -11.01 -2.63 -1.46
C LEU A 41 -12.15 -1.58 -1.49
N ARG A 42 -11.92 -0.42 -2.11
CA ARG A 42 -12.96 0.58 -2.32
C ARG A 42 -14.08 0.09 -3.24
N GLU A 43 -13.72 -0.62 -4.31
CA GLU A 43 -14.69 -1.23 -5.24
C GLU A 43 -15.51 -2.29 -4.52
N GLU A 44 -14.87 -3.15 -3.72
CA GLU A 44 -15.55 -4.18 -2.93
C GLU A 44 -16.54 -3.58 -1.91
N ILE A 45 -16.18 -2.48 -1.25
CA ILE A 45 -17.11 -1.76 -0.36
C ILE A 45 -18.30 -1.19 -1.14
N ALA A 46 -18.06 -0.62 -2.32
CA ALA A 46 -19.12 -0.09 -3.17
C ALA A 46 -20.07 -1.21 -3.60
N GLU A 47 -19.55 -2.38 -3.98
CA GLU A 47 -20.37 -3.55 -4.27
C GLU A 47 -21.16 -4.03 -3.05
N CYS A 48 -20.52 -4.11 -1.88
CA CYS A 48 -21.19 -4.49 -0.65
C CYS A 48 -22.34 -3.55 -0.30
N TYR A 49 -22.13 -2.24 -0.49
CA TYR A 49 -23.16 -1.22 -0.29
C TYR A 49 -24.34 -1.44 -1.24
N MET A 50 -24.08 -1.66 -2.53
CA MET A 50 -25.13 -1.91 -3.52
C MET A 50 -25.90 -3.21 -3.28
N LYS A 51 -25.21 -4.28 -2.85
CA LYS A 51 -25.83 -5.60 -2.59
C LYS A 51 -26.70 -5.60 -1.33
N ASN A 52 -26.27 -4.92 -0.27
CA ASN A 52 -26.95 -5.00 1.04
C ASN A 52 -27.96 -3.87 1.30
N GLY A 53 -27.95 -2.81 0.48
CA GLY A 53 -28.87 -1.67 0.63
C GLY A 53 -28.85 -1.12 2.05
N VAL A 54 -30.02 -1.01 2.69
CA VAL A 54 -30.15 -0.48 4.06
C VAL A 54 -29.34 -1.25 5.12
N ASN A 55 -29.02 -2.54 4.89
CA ASN A 55 -28.29 -3.36 5.85
C ASN A 55 -26.75 -3.20 5.75
N HIS A 56 -26.26 -2.33 4.86
CA HIS A 56 -24.83 -2.14 4.64
C HIS A 56 -24.06 -1.72 5.92
N PHE A 57 -24.74 -1.14 6.92
CA PHE A 57 -24.11 -0.72 8.17
C PHE A 57 -23.55 -1.88 9.00
N VAL A 58 -24.19 -3.04 8.95
CA VAL A 58 -23.74 -4.24 9.66
C VAL A 58 -22.94 -5.13 8.72
N ALA A 59 -23.47 -5.38 7.52
CA ALA A 59 -22.86 -6.30 6.56
C ALA A 59 -21.49 -5.82 6.03
N CYS A 60 -21.32 -4.52 5.79
CA CYS A 60 -20.07 -3.96 5.24
C CYS A 60 -19.19 -3.33 6.32
N LYS A 61 -19.40 -3.66 7.60
CA LYS A 61 -18.66 -3.04 8.71
C LYS A 61 -17.17 -3.35 8.65
N GLU A 62 -16.81 -4.62 8.55
CA GLU A 62 -15.42 -5.09 8.56
C GLU A 62 -14.62 -4.48 7.39
N LEU A 63 -15.16 -4.57 6.18
CA LEU A 63 -14.55 -3.96 4.98
C LEU A 63 -14.32 -2.46 5.14
N ARG A 64 -15.29 -1.72 5.71
CA ARG A 64 -15.15 -0.28 5.95
C ARG A 64 -14.11 0.04 6.99
N GLU A 65 -14.01 -0.76 8.06
CA GLU A 65 -12.99 -0.60 9.10
C GLU A 65 -11.59 -0.87 8.55
N GLU A 66 -11.43 -1.93 7.75
CA GLU A 66 -10.18 -2.25 7.06
C GLU A 66 -9.76 -1.10 6.12
N TYR A 67 -10.66 -0.63 5.27
CA TYR A 67 -10.38 0.49 4.37
C TYR A 67 -10.05 1.78 5.13
N ALA A 68 -10.79 2.07 6.20
CA ALA A 68 -10.52 3.23 7.04
C ALA A 68 -9.14 3.14 7.71
N ASN A 69 -8.71 1.96 8.15
CA ASN A 69 -7.39 1.76 8.73
C ASN A 69 -6.29 1.93 7.67
N LEU A 70 -6.50 1.37 6.48
CA LEU A 70 -5.55 1.43 5.37
C LEU A 70 -5.36 2.87 4.85
N VAL A 71 -6.44 3.65 4.72
CA VAL A 71 -6.38 5.03 4.20
C VAL A 71 -5.84 6.03 5.23
N LYS A 72 -5.98 5.73 6.54
CA LYS A 72 -5.36 6.54 7.60
C LYS A 72 -3.85 6.40 7.64
N ASP A 73 -3.32 5.25 7.21
CA ASP A 73 -1.88 5.06 7.09
C ASP A 73 -1.32 5.91 5.95
N PRO A 74 -0.36 6.82 6.21
CA PRO A 74 0.30 7.62 5.17
C PRO A 74 0.94 6.78 4.05
N TRP A 75 1.28 5.53 4.34
CA TRP A 75 1.93 4.62 3.41
C TRP A 75 0.98 3.59 2.78
N LEU A 76 -0.33 3.68 3.08
CA LEU A 76 -1.36 2.78 2.54
C LEU A 76 -1.02 1.28 2.75
N GLY A 77 -0.44 0.95 3.91
CA GLY A 77 0.00 -0.40 4.25
C GLY A 77 1.42 -0.75 3.80
N MET A 78 2.13 0.13 3.07
CA MET A 78 3.56 -0.04 2.84
C MET A 78 4.36 0.24 4.10
N LYS A 79 5.45 -0.52 4.30
CA LYS A 79 6.39 -0.21 5.37
C LYS A 79 7.25 1.02 5.01
N PRO A 80 7.62 1.84 6.00
CA PRO A 80 8.43 3.04 5.76
C PRO A 80 9.79 2.68 5.18
N ILE A 81 10.29 3.57 4.31
CA ILE A 81 11.58 3.42 3.63
C ILE A 81 12.70 3.49 4.67
N GLN A 82 13.64 2.55 4.58
CA GLN A 82 14.88 2.58 5.34
C GLN A 82 16.05 2.87 4.40
N TYR A 83 16.91 3.81 4.79
CA TYR A 83 18.15 4.07 4.08
C TYR A 83 19.25 3.18 4.64
N GLN A 84 19.96 2.46 3.76
CA GLN A 84 21.21 1.79 4.12
C GLN A 84 22.39 2.67 3.73
N ASP A 85 23.42 2.63 4.58
CA ASP A 85 24.69 3.34 4.40
C ASP A 85 25.65 2.57 3.50
#